data_AF-A0A813VN11-F1
#
_entry.id   AF-A0A813VN11-F1
#
_cell.length_a   1.000
_cell.length_b   1.000
_cell.length_c   1.000
_cell.angle_alpha   90.00
_cell.angle_beta   90.00
_cell.angle_gamma   90.00
#
_symmetry.space_group_name_H-M   'P 1'
#
loop_
_entity.id
_entity.type
_entity.pdbx_description
1 polymer ?
#
loop_
_entity_poly.entity_id
_entity_poly.type
_entity_poly.pdbx_seq_one_letter_code
_entity_poly.pdbx_strand_id
1 'polypeptide(L)' 'MIEETIADYDILSHFIYCIAEFLVMLSHDTLHLKQVIKVQDLIKHYDSLLASGHEAETHALAALESVLYDLFLIRVM' A
#
# COMPACT_ATOMS: atom_id res chain seq x y z
N MET A 1 -8.21 0.71 27.75
CA MET A 1 -7.28 -0.37 27.39
C MET A 1 -7.65 -1.04 26.06
N ILE A 2 -8.84 -1.63 25.89
CA ILE A 2 -9.24 -2.22 24.58
C ILE A 2 -9.50 -1.14 23.51
N GLU A 3 -10.18 -0.04 23.85
CA GLU A 3 -10.47 1.05 22.89
C GLU A 3 -9.21 1.79 22.40
N GLU A 4 -8.20 1.97 23.25
CA GLU A 4 -6.90 2.54 22.84
C GLU A 4 -6.19 1.63 21.85
N THR A 5 -6.22 0.31 22.05
CA THR A 5 -5.61 -0.64 21.13
C THR A 5 -6.29 -0.61 19.76
N ILE A 6 -7.62 -0.50 19.70
CA ILE A 6 -8.36 -0.41 18.45
C ILE A 6 -8.03 0.91 17.72
N ALA A 7 -7.98 2.04 18.43
CA ALA A 7 -7.62 3.32 17.84
C ALA A 7 -6.19 3.33 17.26
N ASP A 8 -5.24 2.70 17.95
CA ASP A 8 -3.86 2.57 17.45
C ASP A 8 -3.78 1.71 16.16
N TYR A 9 -4.60 0.66 16.07
CA TYR A 9 -4.69 -0.17 14.86
C TYR A 9 -5.31 0.57 13.67
N ASP A 10 -6.35 1.37 13.89
CA ASP A 10 -6.97 2.18 12.85
C ASP A 10 -5.99 3.24 12.31
N ILE A 11 -5.22 3.89 13.20
CA ILE A 11 -4.21 4.88 12.82
C ILE A 11 -3.10 4.21 11.98
N LEU A 12 -2.60 3.05 12.41
CA LEU A 12 -1.56 2.33 11.70
C LEU A 12 -2.01 1.89 10.31
N SER A 13 -3.21 1.34 10.21
CA SER A 13 -3.80 0.91 8.93
C SER A 13 -3.97 2.08 7.98
N HIS A 14 -4.48 3.22 8.47
CA HIS A 14 -4.63 4.43 7.69
C HIS A 14 -3.28 4.98 7.21
N PHE A 15 -2.27 4.99 8.07
CA PHE A 15 -0.94 5.46 7.72
C PHE A 15 -0.28 4.59 6.64
N ILE A 16 -0.41 3.26 6.76
CA ILE A 16 0.10 2.31 5.75
C ILE A 16 -0.61 2.52 4.41
N TYR A 17 -1.94 2.70 4.41
CA TYR A 17 -2.70 3.02 3.21
C TYR A 17 -2.19 4.30 2.53
N CYS A 18 -1.98 5.39 3.28
CA CYS A 18 -1.48 6.65 2.71
C CYS A 18 -0.09 6.51 2.08
N ILE A 19 0.81 5.76 2.71
CA ILE A 19 2.12 5.48 2.13
C ILE A 19 1.97 4.68 0.83
N ALA A 20 1.13 3.64 0.85
CA ALA A 20 0.93 2.79 -0.32
C ALA A 20 0.33 3.59 -1.50
N GLU A 21 -0.69 4.40 -1.24
CA GLU A 21 -1.29 5.31 -2.22
C GLU A 21 -0.28 6.28 -2.83
N PHE A 22 0.55 6.91 -1.98
CA PHE A 22 1.60 7.80 -2.46
C PHE A 22 2.62 7.09 -3.36
N LEU A 23 3.05 5.88 -2.97
CA LEU A 23 4.00 5.08 -3.76
C LEU A 23 3.39 4.63 -5.09
N VAL A 24 2.10 4.32 -5.11
CA VAL A 24 1.35 4.00 -6.32
C VAL A 24 1.24 5.21 -7.23
N MET A 25 0.94 6.41 -6.70
CA MET A 25 0.98 7.65 -7.47
C MET A 25 2.35 7.89 -8.11
N LEU A 26 3.43 7.76 -7.34
CA LEU A 26 4.81 7.89 -7.84
C LEU A 26 5.14 6.87 -8.95
N SER A 27 4.43 5.75 -9.03
CA SER A 27 4.65 4.75 -10.07
C SER A 27 4.19 5.19 -11.47
N HIS A 28 3.37 6.24 -11.53
CA HIS A 28 2.98 6.89 -12.78
C HIS A 28 4.03 7.91 -13.25
N ASP A 29 4.83 8.43 -12.34
CA ASP A 29 5.83 9.43 -12.64
C ASP A 29 7.10 8.82 -13.26
N THR A 30 7.69 9.60 -14.17
CA THR A 30 9.00 9.28 -14.74
C THR A 30 9.99 10.39 -14.45
N LEU A 31 11.17 10.02 -13.98
CA LEU A 31 12.30 10.92 -13.81
C LEU A 31 13.37 10.52 -14.83
N HIS A 32 13.76 11.45 -15.70
CA HIS A 32 14.69 11.19 -16.80
C HIS A 32 14.30 9.96 -17.66
N LEU A 33 13.01 9.84 -18.00
CA LEU A 33 12.44 8.74 -18.80
C LEU A 33 12.52 7.35 -18.13
N LYS A 34 12.86 7.29 -16.84
CA LYS A 34 12.82 6.06 -16.04
C LYS A 34 11.68 6.16 -15.04
N GLN A 35 10.92 5.09 -14.88
CA GLN A 35 9.93 4.99 -13.80
C GLN A 35 10.64 5.18 -12.45
N VAL A 36 10.10 6.06 -11.62
CA VAL A 36 10.64 6.32 -10.27
C VAL A 36 10.49 5.06 -9.41
N ILE A 37 9.34 4.41 -9.51
CA ILE A 37 9.03 3.13 -8.89
C ILE A 37 8.10 2.33 -9.79
N LYS A 38 8.19 1.00 -9.75
CA LYS A 38 7.29 0.12 -10.52
C LYS A 38 6.26 -0.49 -9.59
N VAL A 39 5.01 -0.56 -10.05
CA VAL A 39 3.94 -1.26 -9.32
C VAL A 39 4.32 -2.72 -9.00
N GLN A 40 5.06 -3.38 -9.89
CA GLN A 40 5.55 -4.75 -9.65
C GLN A 40 6.50 -4.85 -8.44
N ASP A 41 7.31 -3.82 -8.20
CA ASP A 41 8.24 -3.80 -7.06
C ASP A 41 7.49 -3.51 -5.75
N LEU A 42 6.41 -2.71 -5.82
CA LEU A 42 5.48 -2.50 -4.71
C LEU A 42 4.77 -3.81 -4.30
N ILE A 43 4.22 -4.56 -5.26
CA ILE A 43 3.55 -5.83 -4.99
C ILE A 43 4.49 -6.81 -4.26
N LYS A 44 5.74 -6.94 -4.72
CA LYS A 44 6.74 -7.80 -4.05
C LYS A 44 7.04 -7.36 -2.62
N HIS A 45 7.07 -6.05 -2.37
CA HIS A 45 7.24 -5.53 -1.01
C HIS A 45 6.04 -5.85 -0.13
N TYR A 46 4.82 -5.74 -0.66
CA TYR A 46 3.60 -6.05 0.09
C TYR A 46 3.45 -7.55 0.35
N ASP A 47 3.89 -8.42 -0.56
CA ASP A 47 4.01 -9.86 -0.31
C ASP A 47 4.97 -10.15 0.85
N SER A 48 6.09 -9.43 0.90
CA SER A 48 7.05 -9.56 2.02
C SER A 48 6.46 -9.04 3.34
N LEU A 49 5.66 -7.97 3.28
CA LEU A 49 4.93 -7.44 4.44
C LEU A 49 3.90 -8.47 4.95
N LEU A 50 3.16 -9.11 4.06
CA LEU A 50 2.24 -10.19 4.40
C LEU A 50 2.96 -11.39 5.04
N ALA A 51 4.12 -11.76 4.51
CA ALA A 51 4.93 -12.88 5.03
C ALA A 51 5.60 -12.59 6.40
N SER A 52 5.62 -11.33 6.84
CA SER A 52 6.30 -10.92 8.08
C SER A 52 5.56 -11.27 9.37
N GLY A 53 4.33 -11.77 9.28
CA GLY A 53 3.53 -12.20 10.44
C GLY A 53 2.78 -11.08 11.18
N HIS A 54 2.79 -9.85 10.65
CA HIS A 54 1.90 -8.78 11.09
C HIS A 54 0.45 -9.09 10.70
N GLU A 55 -0.51 -8.51 11.42
CA GLU A 55 -1.92 -8.69 11.13
C GLU A 55 -2.26 -8.21 9.72
N ALA A 56 -2.84 -9.12 8.93
CA ALA A 56 -3.01 -8.91 7.50
C ALA A 56 -3.98 -7.75 7.20
N GLU A 57 -5.04 -7.58 7.98
CA GLU A 57 -6.02 -6.51 7.78
C GLU A 57 -5.40 -5.12 7.94
N THR A 58 -4.52 -4.94 8.92
CA THR A 58 -3.97 -3.63 9.27
C THR A 58 -2.75 -3.25 8.44
N HIS A 59 -2.02 -4.24 7.89
CA HIS A 59 -0.78 -4.00 7.15
C HIS A 59 -0.89 -4.36 5.67
N ALA A 60 -1.12 -5.64 5.38
CA ALA A 60 -1.05 -6.14 4.01
C ALA A 60 -2.27 -5.72 3.18
N LEU A 61 -3.47 -5.78 3.77
CA LEU A 61 -4.71 -5.44 3.09
C LEU A 61 -4.78 -3.93 2.81
N ALA A 62 -4.46 -3.10 3.81
CA ALA A 62 -4.37 -1.64 3.64
C ALA A 62 -3.39 -1.23 2.53
N ALA A 63 -2.24 -1.89 2.43
CA ALA A 63 -1.28 -1.63 1.36
C ALA A 63 -1.79 -2.11 -0.03
N LEU A 64 -2.36 -3.31 -0.09
CA LEU A 64 -2.86 -3.91 -1.33
C LEU A 64 -4.06 -3.16 -1.93
N GLU A 65 -4.93 -2.58 -1.10
CA GLU A 65 -6.11 -1.85 -1.55
C GLU A 65 -5.74 -0.74 -2.53
N SER A 66 -4.71 0.06 -2.22
CA SER A 66 -4.22 1.14 -3.09
C SER A 66 -3.76 0.64 -4.47
N VAL A 67 -3.05 -0.49 -4.52
CA VAL A 67 -2.55 -1.09 -5.77
C VAL A 67 -3.68 -1.69 -6.58
N LEU A 68 -4.63 -2.36 -5.92
CA LEU A 68 -5.81 -2.92 -6.60
C LEU A 68 -6.67 -1.81 -7.20
N TYR A 69 -6.89 -0.73 -6.45
CA TYR A 69 -7.63 0.42 -6.95
C TYR A 69 -6.97 1.02 -8.20
N ASP A 70 -5.65 1.26 -8.17
CA ASP A 70 -4.92 1.79 -9.32
C ASP A 70 -4.93 0.84 -10.53
N LEU A 71 -4.63 -0.44 -10.30
CA LEU A 71 -4.54 -1.43 -11.37
C LEU A 71 -5.88 -1.68 -12.06
N PHE A 72 -6.98 -1.78 -11.30
CA PHE A 72 -8.27 -2.22 -11.83
C PHE A 72 -9.24 -1.08 -12.15
N LEU A 73 -9.12 0.08 -11.51
CA LEU A 73 -10.02 1.21 -11.76
C LEU A 73 -9.36 2.33 -12.56
N ILE A 74 -8.12 2.71 -12.24
CA ILE A 74 -7.48 3.86 -12.89
C ILE A 74 -6.84 3.46 -14.22
N ARG A 75 -6.02 2.41 -14.24
CA ARG A 75 -5.26 2.04 -15.45
C ARG A 75 -6.06 1.32 -16.52
N VAL A 76 -7.22 0.74 -16.16
CA VAL A 76 -8.10 0.03 -17.09
C VAL A 76 -9.07 0.98 -17.80
N MET A 77 -9.30 2.18 -17.25
CA MET A 77 -10.20 3.19 -17.81
C MET A 77 -9.46 4.19 -18.70
#